data_AF-A0A9W5KQT5-F1
#
_entry.id   AF-A0A9W5KQT5-F1
#
_cell.length_a   1.000
_cell.length_b   1.000
_cell.length_c   1.000
_cell.angle_alpha   90.00
_cell.angle_beta   90.00
_cell.angle_gamma   90.00
#
_symmetry.space_group_name_H-M   'P 1'
#
loop_
_entity.id
_entity.type
_entity.pdbx_description
1 polymer ?
#
loop_
_entity_poly.entity_id
_entity_poly.type
_entity_poly.pdbx_seq_one_letter_code
_entity_poly.pdbx_strand_id
1 'polypeptide(L)' 'MKLFREKVICPRCDGNGLIYKAEIKKLNQIVYVCDECDATWLTNNEIYLNNFIDFETFLEENSCSYNDANIIRLGYDWYN' A
#
# COMPACT_ATOMS: atom_id res chain seq x y z
N MET A 1 5.69 -11.78 5.37
CA MET A 1 5.85 -11.23 4.00
C MET A 1 6.92 -12.00 3.22
N LYS A 2 6.98 -11.86 1.89
CA LYS A 2 8.05 -12.41 1.02
C LYS A 2 8.77 -11.26 0.31
N LEU A 3 10.01 -11.50 -0.12
CA LEU A 3 10.85 -10.51 -0.81
C LEU A 3 11.29 -10.99 -2.19
N PHE A 4 11.44 -10.06 -3.13
CA PHE A 4 12.09 -10.25 -4.42
C PHE A 4 13.02 -9.07 -4.68
N ARG A 5 14.33 -9.32 -4.84
CA ARG A 5 15.37 -8.28 -4.98
C ARG A 5 15.21 -7.19 -3.90
N GLU A 6 15.13 -7.63 -2.64
CA GLU A 6 15.02 -6.77 -1.44
C GLU A 6 13.72 -5.95 -1.34
N LYS A 7 12.77 -6.15 -2.26
CA LYS A 7 11.47 -5.46 -2.25
C LYS A 7 10.37 -6.40 -1.80
N VAL A 8 9.39 -5.86 -1.11
CA VAL A 8 8.25 -6.65 -0.61
C VAL A 8 7.31 -7.00 -1.75
N ILE A 9 7.02 -8.29 -1.93
CA ILE A 9 6.08 -8.76 -2.94
C ILE A 9 4.66 -8.86 -2.37
N CYS A 10 3.68 -8.57 -3.20
CA CYS A 10 2.28 -8.59 -2.82
C CYS A 10 1.77 -10.03 -2.63
N PRO A 11 1.23 -10.40 -1.45
CA PRO A 11 0.65 -11.73 -1.25
C PRO A 11 -0.69 -11.91 -1.98
N ARG A 12 -1.40 -10.82 -2.31
CA ARG A 12 -2.75 -10.87 -2.89
C ARG A 12 -2.76 -11.31 -4.36
N CYS A 13 -1.77 -10.86 -5.12
CA CYS A 13 -1.61 -11.20 -6.54
C CYS A 13 -0.51 -12.26 -6.76
N ASP A 14 -0.28 -13.13 -5.77
CA ASP A 14 0.69 -14.22 -5.83
C ASP A 14 2.13 -13.78 -6.17
N GLY A 15 2.50 -12.56 -5.77
CA GLY A 15 3.82 -11.99 -5.97
C GLY A 15 4.05 -11.31 -7.31
N ASN A 16 3.02 -11.15 -8.15
CA ASN A 16 3.15 -10.44 -9.43
C ASN A 16 3.39 -8.93 -9.28
N GLY A 17 2.94 -8.35 -8.16
CA GLY A 17 3.13 -6.93 -7.84
C GLY A 17 4.11 -6.69 -6.69
N LEU A 18 4.70 -5.52 -6.68
CA LEU A 18 5.55 -5.02 -5.61
C LEU A 18 4.77 -4.05 -4.72
N ILE A 19 5.10 -4.07 -3.44
CA ILE A 19 4.46 -3.17 -2.47
C ILE A 19 5.35 -1.94 -2.28
N TYR A 20 4.81 -0.77 -2.61
CA TYR A 20 5.44 0.52 -2.37
C TYR A 20 4.85 1.20 -1.13
N LYS A 21 5.62 2.11 -0.54
CA LYS A 21 5.17 3.00 0.53
C LYS A 21 4.56 4.25 -0.09
N ALA A 22 3.40 4.65 0.41
CA ALA A 22 2.70 5.86 -0.01
C ALA A 22 2.39 6.73 1.21
N GLU A 23 2.51 8.04 1.05
CA GLU A 23 2.00 9.02 2.01
C GLU A 23 0.78 9.71 1.43
N ILE A 24 -0.32 9.70 2.18
CA ILE A 24 -1.57 10.36 1.84
C ILE A 24 -1.62 11.66 2.64
N LYS A 25 -1.20 12.77 2.02
CA LYS A 25 -1.00 14.05 2.73
C LYS A 25 -2.28 14.55 3.38
N LYS A 26 -3.43 14.39 2.72
CA LYS A 26 -4.74 14.82 3.26
C LYS A 26 -5.12 14.09 4.55
N LEU A 27 -4.73 12.82 4.68
CA LEU A 27 -5.01 11.99 5.85
C LEU A 27 -3.89 12.01 6.89
N ASN A 28 -2.74 12.63 6.58
CA ASN A 28 -1.52 12.51 7.37
C ASN A 28 -1.16 11.05 7.70
N GLN A 29 -1.37 10.16 6.72
CA GLN A 29 -1.28 8.72 6.88
C GLN A 29 -0.29 8.13 5.90
N ILE A 30 0.51 7.17 6.37
CA ILE A 30 1.34 6.33 5.52
C ILE A 30 0.68 4.96 5.39
N VAL A 31 0.70 4.42 4.18
CA VAL A 31 0.23 3.08 3.84
C VAL A 31 1.22 2.36 2.93
N TYR A 32 1.04 1.05 2.81
CA TYR A 32 1.72 0.20 1.85
C TYR A 32 0.74 -0.26 0.78
N VAL A 33 1.07 -0.10 -0.49
CA VAL A 33 0.14 -0.34 -1.60
C VAL A 33 0.82 -1.23 -2.65
N CYS A 34 0.09 -2.22 -3.16
CA CYS A 34 0.52 -3.02 -4.31
C CYS A 34 0.41 -2.19 -5.60
N ASP A 35 1.42 -2.25 -6.47
CA ASP A 35 1.40 -1.53 -7.76
C ASP A 35 0.61 -2.21 -8.88
N GLU A 36 0.19 -3.46 -8.69
CA GLU A 36 -0.58 -4.24 -9.68
C GLU A 36 -2.07 -4.39 -9.34
N CYS A 37 -2.43 -4.46 -8.06
CA CYS A 37 -3.79 -4.81 -7.65
C CYS A 37 -4.38 -3.89 -6.58
N ASP A 38 -3.72 -2.78 -6.26
CA ASP A 38 -4.15 -1.75 -5.30
C ASP A 38 -4.47 -2.24 -3.87
N ALA A 39 -4.12 -3.48 -3.54
CA ALA A 39 -4.21 -3.99 -2.18
C ALA A 39 -3.35 -3.12 -1.26
N THR A 40 -3.95 -2.68 -0.15
CA THR A 40 -3.39 -1.69 0.76
C THR A 40 -3.32 -2.24 2.19
N TRP A 41 -2.21 -1.97 2.86
CA TRP A 41 -1.97 -2.30 4.26
C TRP A 41 -1.56 -1.06 5.05
N LEU A 42 -2.00 -0.98 6.30
CA LEU A 42 -1.53 0.04 7.24
C LEU A 42 -0.11 -0.28 7.71
N THR A 43 0.69 0.75 7.99
CA THR A 43 2.10 0.57 8.39
C THR A 43 2.30 -0.12 9.74
N ASN A 44 1.29 -0.15 10.59
CA ASN A 44 1.31 -0.82 11.88
C ASN A 44 0.97 -2.32 11.80
N ASN A 45 0.51 -2.79 10.62
CA ASN A 45 0.14 -4.17 10.41
C ASN A 45 1.20 -4.89 9.56
N GLU A 46 1.40 -6.18 9.84
CA GLU A 46 2.16 -7.04 8.94
C GLU A 46 1.38 -7.27 7.63
N ILE A 47 2.09 -7.48 6.54
CA ILE A 47 1.49 -7.71 5.22
C ILE A 47 1.11 -9.18 5.06
N TYR A 48 -0.20 -9.45 5.04
CA TYR A 48 -0.79 -10.77 4.85
C TYR A 48 -1.91 -10.75 3.79
N LEU A 49 -2.27 -11.94 3.31
CA LEU A 49 -3.33 -12.13 2.31
C LEU A 49 -4.72 -11.78 2.85
N ASN A 50 -4.93 -11.86 4.16
CA ASN A 50 -6.25 -11.75 4.79
C ASN A 50 -6.49 -10.41 5.52
N ASN A 51 -5.61 -9.43 5.36
CA ASN A 51 -5.70 -8.15 6.09
C ASN A 51 -5.41 -6.92 5.21
N PHE A 52 -5.73 -7.02 3.92
CA PHE A 52 -5.67 -5.90 2.99
C PHE A 52 -7.06 -5.27 2.80
N ILE A 53 -7.05 -4.03 2.32
CA ILE A 53 -8.22 -3.33 1.79
C ILE A 53 -7.84 -2.76 0.41
N ASP A 54 -8.79 -2.61 -0.51
CA ASP A 54 -8.52 -1.97 -1.79
C ASP A 54 -8.23 -0.47 -1.57
N PHE A 55 -7.24 0.10 -2.29
CA PHE A 55 -6.75 1.45 -2.00
C PHE A 55 -7.85 2.53 -2.14
N GLU A 56 -8.74 2.39 -3.13
CA GLU A 56 -9.89 3.28 -3.31
C GLU A 56 -10.84 3.21 -2.11
N THR A 57 -11.21 2.01 -1.69
CA THR A 57 -12.08 1.80 -0.52
C THR A 57 -11.45 2.37 0.75
N PHE A 58 -10.14 2.19 0.94
CA PHE A 58 -9.42 2.82 2.06
C PHE A 58 -9.56 4.35 2.06
N LEU A 59 -9.40 4.99 0.90
CA LEU A 59 -9.56 6.43 0.78
C LEU A 59 -11.01 6.86 1.09
N GLU A 60 -11.99 6.17 0.52
CA GLU A 60 -13.42 6.48 0.71
C GLU A 60 -13.86 6.34 2.17
N GLU A 61 -13.45 5.27 2.86
CA GLU A 61 -13.72 5.06 4.28
C GLU A 61 -13.12 6.18 5.16
N ASN A 62 -12.06 6.83 4.68
CA ASN A 62 -11.42 7.98 5.33
C ASN A 62 -11.88 9.34 4.76
N SER A 63 -13.03 9.39 4.08
CA SER A 63 -13.60 10.62 3.50
C SER A 63 -12.63 11.33 2.53
N CYS A 64 -11.88 10.53 1.79
CA CYS A 64 -10.86 10.94 0.84
C CYS A 64 -11.15 10.34 -0.54
N SER A 65 -10.60 10.95 -1.59
CA SER A 65 -10.63 10.41 -2.94
C SER A 65 -9.25 10.56 -3.58
N TYR A 66 -8.95 9.81 -4.63
CA TYR A 66 -7.66 9.93 -5.33
C TYR A 66 -7.31 11.37 -5.74
N ASN A 67 -8.31 12.13 -6.19
CA ASN A 67 -8.13 13.49 -6.70
C ASN A 67 -7.77 14.50 -5.60
N ASP A 68 -8.14 14.24 -4.34
CA ASP A 68 -7.91 15.16 -3.22
C ASP A 68 -6.89 14.64 -2.19
N ALA A 69 -6.51 13.37 -2.30
CA ALA A 69 -5.65 12.67 -1.35
C ALA A 69 -4.22 13.22 -1.27
N ASN A 70 -3.74 13.85 -2.36
CA ASN A 70 -2.36 14.31 -2.53
C ASN A 70 -1.37 13.20 -2.14
N ILE A 71 -1.38 12.15 -2.95
CA ILE A 71 -0.64 10.89 -2.72
C ILE A 71 0.80 11.07 -3.19
N ILE A 72 1.75 10.88 -2.27
CA ILE A 72 3.18 10.87 -2.57
C ILE A 72 3.68 9.43 -2.54
N ARG A 73 4.21 8.96 -3.67
CA ARG A 73 4.83 7.63 -3.78
C ARG A 73 6.25 7.70 -3.21
N LEU A 74 6.47 7.07 -2.07
CA LEU A 74 7.76 7.07 -1.36
C LEU A 74 8.70 5.94 -1.83
N GLY A 75 8.26 5.10 -2.76
CA GLY A 75 9.06 4.05 -3.38
C GLY A 75 8.95 2.68 -2.71
N TYR A 76 9.83 1.76 -3.12
CA TYR A 76 9.78 0.34 -2.72
C TYR A 76 10.83 -0.03 -1.67
N ASP A 77 11.81 0.84 -1.44
CA ASP A 77 12.98 0.59 -0.58
C ASP A 77 12.69 1.04 0.86
N TRP A 78 11.53 0.63 1.38
CA TRP A 78 11.07 0.97 2.74
C TRP A 78 11.32 -0.16 3.75
N TYR A 79 11.80 -1.31 3.27
CA TYR A 79 12.13 -2.49 4.05
C TYR A 79 13.65 -2.71 3.96
N ASN A 80 14.41 -1.90 4.69
CA ASN A 80 15.87 -1.98 4.85
C ASN A 80 16.27 -1.55 6.27
#